data_AF-A0A838H1L9-F1
#
_entry.id   AF-A0A838H1L9-F1
#
_cell.length_a   1.000
_cell.length_b   1.000
_cell.length_c   1.000
_cell.angle_alpha   90.00
_cell.angle_beta   90.00
_cell.angle_gamma   90.00
#
_symmetry.space_group_name_H-M   'P 1'
#
loop_
_entity.id
_entity.type
_entity.pdbx_description
1 polymer ?
#
loop_
_entity_poly.entity_id
_entity_poly.type
_entity_poly.pdbx_seq_one_letter_code
_entity_poly.pdbx_strand_id
1 'polypeptide(L)' 'MAFRLRAREAPAAGMRRIVTEQLDAAVRSLRGASPGDRHAAVYEARKACKRARAALRLARSN' A
#
# COMPACT_ATOMS: atom_id res chain seq x y z
N MET A 1 0.80 -3.91 10.65
CA MET A 1 0.19 -4.69 9.54
C MET A 1 1.32 -5.45 8.86
N ALA A 2 1.18 -6.76 8.69
CA ALA A 2 2.19 -7.61 8.05
C ALA A 2 1.77 -7.93 6.61
N PHE A 3 2.70 -7.85 5.66
CA PHE A 3 2.46 -8.31 4.29
C PHE A 3 2.53 -9.84 4.25
N ARG A 4 1.54 -10.47 3.61
CA ARG A 4 1.46 -11.93 3.50
C ARG A 4 1.26 -12.34 2.05
N LEU A 5 2.10 -13.26 1.61
CA LEU A 5 1.88 -14.03 0.38
C LEU A 5 0.87 -15.15 0.67
N ARG A 6 0.05 -15.49 -0.32
CA ARG A 6 -0.88 -16.61 -0.21
C ARG A 6 -0.16 -17.91 -0.56
N ALA A 7 -0.62 -19.03 -0.01
CA ALA A 7 -0.12 -20.34 -0.41
C ALA A 7 -0.35 -20.55 -1.92
N ARG A 8 0.65 -21.09 -2.62
CA ARG A 8 0.64 -21.34 -4.07
C ARG A 8 0.53 -20.08 -4.95
N GLU A 9 0.66 -18.89 -4.38
CA GLU A 9 0.74 -17.63 -5.14
C GLU A 9 2.16 -17.42 -5.68
N ALA A 10 2.28 -17.13 -6.97
CA ALA A 10 3.56 -16.74 -7.53
C ALA A 10 4.08 -15.48 -6.82
N PRO A 11 5.34 -15.43 -6.35
CA PRO A 11 5.86 -14.30 -5.57
C PRO A 11 5.65 -12.94 -6.26
N ALA A 12 5.88 -12.86 -7.57
CA ALA A 12 5.66 -11.64 -8.35
C ALA A 12 4.19 -11.19 -8.36
N ALA A 13 3.24 -12.14 -8.44
CA ALA A 13 1.81 -11.85 -8.38
C ALA A 13 1.41 -11.34 -6.99
N GLY A 14 1.90 -11.99 -5.93
CA GLY A 14 1.65 -11.55 -4.56
C GLY A 14 2.26 -10.19 -4.24
N MET A 15 3.46 -9.91 -4.71
CA MET A 15 4.08 -8.59 -4.56
C MET A 15 3.29 -7.50 -5.28
N ARG A 16 2.84 -7.76 -6.52
CA ARG A 16 1.97 -6.85 -7.26
C ARG A 16 0.69 -6.57 -6.48
N ARG A 17 0.01 -7.61 -6.00
CA ARG A 17 -1.21 -7.49 -5.19
C ARG A 17 -0.99 -6.63 -3.94
N ILE A 18 0.05 -6.92 -3.16
CA ILE A 18 0.38 -6.17 -1.93
C ILE A 18 0.61 -4.69 -2.24
N VAL A 19 1.36 -4.37 -3.30
CA VAL A 19 1.63 -2.99 -3.70
C VAL A 19 0.34 -2.29 -4.12
N THR A 20 -0.48 -2.95 -4.96
CA THR A 20 -1.78 -2.42 -5.40
C THR A 20 -2.70 -2.14 -4.20
N GLU A 21 -2.79 -3.06 -3.24
CA GLU A 21 -3.60 -2.88 -2.02
C GLU A 21 -3.19 -1.63 -1.22
N GLN A 22 -1.88 -1.30 -1.15
CA GLN A 22 -1.42 -0.07 -0.51
C GLN A 22 -1.77 1.18 -1.32
N LEU A 23 -1.67 1.14 -2.65
CA LEU A 23 -2.05 2.26 -3.50
C LEU A 23 -3.56 2.53 -3.42
N ASP A 24 -4.38 1.48 -3.43
CA ASP A 24 -5.82 1.59 -3.26
C ASP A 24 -6.18 2.13 -1.88
N ALA A 25 -5.44 1.74 -0.84
CA ALA A 25 -5.62 2.30 0.50
C ALA A 25 -5.32 3.81 0.52
N ALA A 26 -4.24 4.25 -0.14
CA ALA A 26 -3.93 5.67 -0.26
C ALA A 26 -5.04 6.45 -0.97
N VAL A 27 -5.56 5.93 -2.08
CA VAL A 27 -6.67 6.53 -2.83
C VAL A 27 -7.94 6.60 -1.97
N ARG A 28 -8.28 5.51 -1.27
CA ARG A 28 -9.45 5.48 -0.37
C ARG A 28 -9.33 6.51 0.76
N SER A 29 -8.17 6.62 1.40
CA SER A 29 -7.93 7.61 2.46
C SER A 29 -8.15 9.04 1.97
N LEU A 30 -7.68 9.36 0.76
CA LEU A 30 -7.85 10.70 0.19
C LEU A 30 -9.29 10.99 -0.25
N ARG A 31 -9.96 10.02 -0.87
CA ARG A 31 -11.33 10.18 -1.39
C ARG A 31 -12.40 10.19 -0.30
N GLY A 32 -12.18 9.45 0.79
CA GLY A 32 -13.13 9.34 1.91
C GLY A 32 -12.97 10.43 2.97
N ALA A 33 -12.05 11.37 2.80
CA ALA A 33 -11.74 12.37 3.81
C ALA A 33 -12.82 13.46 3.88
N SER A 34 -13.37 13.67 5.08
CA SER A 34 -14.14 14.89 5.35
C SER A 34 -13.19 16.12 5.37
N PRO A 35 -13.70 17.35 5.21
CA PRO A 35 -12.87 18.56 5.28
C PRO A 35 -12.03 18.67 6.56
N GLY A 36 -12.55 18.21 7.70
CA GLY A 36 -11.85 18.20 8.99
C GLY A 36 -10.70 17.19 9.06
N ASP A 37 -10.72 16.16 8.23
CA ASP A 37 -9.77 15.03 8.30
C ASP A 37 -8.65 15.12 7.26
N ARG A 38 -8.57 16.22 6.49
CA ARG A 38 -7.65 16.33 5.34
C ARG A 38 -6.19 16.02 5.71
N HIS A 39 -5.72 16.51 6.86
CA HIS A 39 -4.35 16.24 7.31
C HIS A 39 -4.12 14.76 7.64
N ALA A 40 -5.06 14.13 8.35
CA ALA A 40 -4.99 12.71 8.68
C ALA A 40 -5.05 11.84 7.42
N ALA A 41 -5.91 12.19 6.47
CA ALA A 41 -6.03 11.51 5.18
C ALA A 41 -4.73 11.57 4.37
N VAL A 42 -4.10 12.75 4.28
CA VAL A 42 -2.79 12.91 3.62
C VAL A 42 -1.71 12.11 4.34
N TYR A 43 -1.72 12.10 5.68
CA TYR A 43 -0.78 11.31 6.47
C TYR A 43 -0.90 9.81 6.18
N GLU A 44 -2.11 9.26 6.21
CA GLU A 44 -2.35 7.84 5.95
C GLU A 44 -2.05 7.46 4.49
N ALA A 45 -2.39 8.33 3.53
CA ALA A 45 -2.00 8.13 2.13
C ALA A 45 -0.48 8.09 1.95
N ARG A 46 0.26 9.03 2.56
CA ARG A 46 1.73 9.03 2.54
C ARG A 46 2.31 7.77 3.17
N LYS A 47 1.73 7.30 4.27
CA LYS A 47 2.15 6.08 4.97
C LYS A 47 1.95 4.84 4.10
N ALA A 48 0.83 4.74 3.39
CA ALA A 48 0.57 3.67 2.43
C ALA A 48 1.55 3.73 1.23
N CYS A 49 1.84 4.91 0.68
CA CYS A 49 2.85 5.06 -0.37
C CYS A 49 4.27 4.67 0.10
N LYS A 50 4.65 5.03 1.35
CA LYS A 50 5.94 4.61 1.94
C LYS A 50 6.06 3.08 2.00
N ARG A 51 4.97 2.41 2.36
CA ARG A 51 4.87 0.94 2.41
C ARG A 51 4.96 0.30 1.03
N ALA A 52 4.20 0.81 0.06
CA ALA A 52 4.25 0.36 -1.34
C ALA A 52 5.68 0.45 -1.90
N ARG A 53 6.36 1.59 -1.67
CA ARG A 53 7.76 1.77 -2.08
C ARG A 53 8.71 0.78 -1.41
N ALA A 54 8.53 0.49 -0.12
CA ALA A 54 9.35 -0.49 0.58
C ALA A 54 9.17 -1.90 -0.02
N ALA A 55 7.93 -2.30 -0.31
CA ALA A 55 7.63 -3.58 -0.98
C ALA A 55 8.25 -3.66 -2.38
N LEU A 56 8.14 -2.60 -3.19
CA LEU A 56 8.77 -2.54 -4.51
C LEU A 56 10.30 -2.66 -4.43
N ARG A 57 10.93 -2.01 -3.44
CA ARG A 57 12.39 -2.12 -3.23
C ARG A 57 12.80 -3.55 -2.87
N LEU A 58 12.05 -4.20 -1.98
CA LEU A 58 12.29 -5.59 -1.61
C LEU A 58 12.21 -6.52 -2.83
N ALA A 59 11.19 -6.35 -3.68
CA ALA A 59 11.02 -7.17 -4.88
C ALA A 59 12.11 -6.94 -5.95
N ARG A 60 12.71 -5.74 -5.99
CA ARG A 60 13.76 -5.39 -6.96
C ARG A 60 15.15 -5.84 -6.53
N SER A 61 15.39 -5.91 -5.22
CA SER A 61 16.68 -6.30 -4.65
C SER A 61 16.83 -7.82 -4.46
N ASN A 62 15.88 -8.60 -4.98
CA ASN A 62 15.92 -10.06 -5.08
C ASN A 62 16.21 -10.48 -6.51
#